data_AF-A0A4W5LLL1-F1
#
_entry.id   AF-A0A4W5LLL1-F1
#
_cell.length_a   1.000
_cell.length_b   1.000
_cell.length_c   1.000
_cell.angle_alpha   90.00
_cell.angle_beta   90.00
_cell.angle_gamma   90.00
#
_symmetry.space_group_name_H-M   'P 1'
#
loop_
_entity.id
_entity.type
_entity.pdbx_description
1 polymer ?
#
loop_
_entity_poly.entity_id
_entity_poly.type
_entity_poly.pdbx_seq_one_letter_code
_entity_poly.pdbx_strand_id
1 'polypeptide(L)'
;MTKEGCTSLASALRSNLSNLRELDLSDNDLYDSGVKLLSAVLGNPHCKLETLRLSGCIVSEEGCASLTSALRSNSSNLRELDLSYNHPGDTGVRLLSVVREDPHFILNVEHNEDCYLKSGLKKYACALTLDPNTTHRKLSLSNSERTVICEADDHPYCPHIERFDDCPQVLCREGLTGRCYWEADWSGRAVSVGVAYKDMSRVGKGHDCLLGYNDKSWSLRPLKRRLYICHNNKNKVIPAPSSCADRVGVYLNSSQGTLSFYLVSSDTLTHLHTFHSTFTEPLYPAFSVNDYSSVSLC
;
A
#
# COMPACT_ATOMS: atom_id res chain seq x y z
N MET A 1 -3.48 -13.47 2.88
CA MET A 1 -4.47 -14.51 3.26
C MET A 1 -5.85 -13.89 3.46
N THR A 2 -6.96 -14.62 3.24
CA THR A 2 -8.34 -14.16 3.54
C THR A 2 -8.78 -14.62 4.94
N LYS A 3 -9.84 -14.02 5.50
CA LYS A 3 -10.39 -14.45 6.81
C LYS A 3 -10.82 -15.92 6.83
N GLU A 4 -11.41 -16.40 5.73
CA GLU A 4 -11.79 -17.80 5.54
C GLU A 4 -10.55 -18.69 5.43
N GLY A 5 -9.49 -18.22 4.78
CA GLY A 5 -8.19 -18.88 4.76
C GLY A 5 -7.59 -19.02 6.15
N CYS A 6 -7.58 -17.96 6.96
CA CYS A 6 -7.13 -18.01 8.36
C CYS A 6 -7.96 -18.97 9.21
N THR A 7 -9.29 -18.98 9.01
CA THR A 7 -10.20 -19.88 9.74
C THR A 7 -9.98 -21.35 9.35
N SER A 8 -9.78 -21.60 8.06
CA SER A 8 -9.51 -22.94 7.52
C SER A 8 -8.15 -23.45 7.99
N LEU A 9 -7.13 -22.58 7.97
CA LEU A 9 -5.81 -22.87 8.50
C LEU A 9 -5.87 -23.17 9.99
N ALA A 10 -6.54 -22.33 10.79
CA ALA A 10 -6.69 -22.57 12.22
C ALA A 10 -7.42 -23.89 12.52
N SER A 11 -8.44 -24.23 11.73
CA SER A 11 -9.14 -25.52 11.83
C SER A 11 -8.23 -26.69 11.48
N ALA A 12 -7.49 -26.59 10.37
CA ALA A 12 -6.55 -27.62 9.92
C ALA A 12 -5.42 -27.84 10.93
N LEU A 13 -4.90 -26.76 11.52
CA LEU A 13 -3.94 -26.82 12.60
C LEU A 13 -4.57 -27.56 13.79
N ARG A 14 -5.74 -27.15 14.30
CA ARG A 14 -6.42 -27.83 15.42
C ARG A 14 -6.55 -29.35 15.23
N SER A 15 -6.80 -29.83 14.01
CA SER A 15 -6.92 -31.26 13.71
C SER A 15 -5.59 -32.01 13.57
N ASN A 16 -4.48 -31.35 13.19
CA ASN A 16 -3.22 -32.00 12.82
C ASN A 16 -1.99 -31.57 13.66
N LEU A 17 -2.21 -30.83 14.75
CA LEU A 17 -1.16 -30.20 15.59
C LEU A 17 -0.19 -31.14 16.31
N SER A 18 -0.42 -32.46 16.31
CA SER A 18 0.47 -33.37 17.06
C SER A 18 1.86 -33.46 16.45
N ASN A 19 2.10 -33.01 15.21
CA ASN A 19 3.38 -33.20 14.54
C ASN A 19 3.98 -31.92 13.90
N LEU A 20 3.22 -30.84 13.73
CA LEU A 20 3.76 -29.62 13.11
C LEU A 20 4.70 -28.90 14.08
N ARG A 21 5.98 -28.76 13.68
CA ARG A 21 7.03 -28.09 14.45
C ARG A 21 7.29 -26.67 13.98
N GLU A 22 7.15 -26.41 12.69
CA GLU A 22 7.42 -25.08 12.11
C GLU A 22 6.23 -24.61 11.27
N LEU A 23 5.87 -23.34 11.43
CA LEU A 23 4.83 -22.68 10.65
C LEU A 23 5.33 -21.31 10.24
N ASP A 24 5.54 -21.13 8.95
CA ASP A 24 5.87 -19.86 8.36
C ASP A 24 4.67 -19.30 7.61
N LEU A 25 4.18 -18.16 8.09
CA LEU A 25 3.09 -17.39 7.47
C LEU A 25 3.57 -16.00 7.09
N SER A 26 4.87 -15.78 7.01
CA SER A 26 5.45 -14.48 6.68
C SER A 26 4.88 -13.93 5.38
N ASP A 27 4.82 -12.60 5.30
CA ASP A 27 4.24 -11.82 4.21
C ASP A 27 2.76 -12.14 3.90
N ASN A 28 2.01 -12.68 4.85
CA ASN A 28 0.56 -12.80 4.75
C ASN A 28 -0.15 -11.74 5.58
N ASP A 29 -1.12 -11.05 4.98
CA ASP A 29 -1.97 -10.09 5.69
C ASP A 29 -2.93 -10.80 6.67
N LEU A 30 -2.39 -11.26 7.80
CA LEU A 30 -3.11 -11.94 8.87
C LEU A 30 -3.93 -10.96 9.69
N TYR A 31 -3.36 -9.78 9.95
CA TYR A 31 -3.84 -8.82 10.94
C TYR A 31 -3.98 -9.44 12.35
N ASP A 32 -4.40 -8.64 13.31
CA ASP A 32 -4.67 -9.12 14.67
C ASP A 32 -5.74 -10.22 14.72
N SER A 33 -6.68 -10.21 13.78
CA SER A 33 -7.73 -11.23 13.69
C SER A 33 -7.20 -12.62 13.32
N GLY A 34 -6.27 -12.72 12.37
CA GLY A 34 -5.61 -13.97 12.03
C GLY A 34 -4.70 -14.44 13.16
N VAL A 35 -3.97 -13.51 13.78
CA VAL A 35 -3.13 -13.80 14.94
C VAL A 35 -3.94 -14.32 16.12
N LYS A 36 -5.11 -13.75 16.43
CA LYS A 36 -6.00 -14.27 17.48
C LYS A 36 -6.39 -15.74 17.28
N LEU A 37 -6.67 -16.13 16.03
CA LEU A 37 -6.97 -17.53 15.71
C LEU A 37 -5.75 -18.43 15.94
N LEU A 38 -4.56 -17.98 15.55
CA LEU A 38 -3.29 -18.67 15.81
C LEU A 38 -2.96 -18.75 17.30
N SER A 39 -3.19 -17.68 18.07
CA SER A 39 -3.02 -17.66 19.52
C SER A 39 -3.90 -18.71 20.20
N ALA A 40 -5.14 -18.88 19.74
CA ALA A 40 -6.02 -19.93 20.25
C ALA A 40 -5.53 -21.34 19.91
N VAL A 41 -4.77 -21.51 18.83
CA VAL A 41 -4.09 -22.76 18.47
C VAL A 41 -2.87 -22.99 19.36
N LEU A 42 -2.03 -21.97 19.57
CA LEU A 42 -0.84 -22.03 20.42
C LEU A 42 -1.16 -22.33 21.89
N GLY A 43 -2.28 -21.84 22.39
CA GLY A 43 -2.75 -22.13 23.76
C GLY A 43 -3.24 -23.57 23.97
N ASN A 44 -3.26 -24.42 22.93
CA ASN A 44 -3.61 -25.83 23.08
C ASN A 44 -2.43 -26.62 23.66
N PRO A 45 -2.60 -27.38 24.77
CA PRO A 45 -1.54 -28.21 25.37
C PRO A 45 -0.91 -29.26 24.45
N HIS A 46 -1.60 -29.64 23.38
CA HIS A 46 -1.10 -30.61 22.40
C HIS A 46 -0.37 -29.96 21.22
N CYS A 47 -0.26 -28.63 21.20
CA CYS A 47 0.47 -27.89 20.18
C CYS A 47 1.97 -28.18 20.29
N LYS A 48 2.55 -28.80 19.26
CA LYS A 48 3.99 -29.09 19.20
C LYS A 48 4.79 -28.06 18.41
N LEU A 49 4.17 -26.93 18.06
CA LEU A 49 4.83 -25.90 17.27
C LEU A 49 5.98 -25.29 18.07
N GLU A 50 7.17 -25.33 17.48
CA GLU A 50 8.43 -24.81 18.01
C GLU A 50 8.81 -23.49 17.34
N THR A 51 8.48 -23.33 16.06
CA THR A 51 8.80 -22.11 15.30
C THR A 51 7.56 -21.54 14.65
N LEU A 52 7.32 -20.25 14.88
CA LEU A 52 6.26 -19.48 14.25
C LEU A 52 6.84 -18.21 13.65
N ARG A 53 6.75 -18.07 12.32
CA ARG A 53 7.19 -16.86 11.60
C ARG A 53 5.97 -16.12 11.06
N LEU A 54 5.81 -14.89 11.53
CA LEU A 54 4.72 -13.97 11.20
C LEU A 54 5.31 -12.66 10.66
N SER A 55 6.48 -12.71 10.03
CA SER A 55 7.13 -11.51 9.52
C SER A 55 6.22 -10.81 8.51
N GLY A 56 6.09 -9.48 8.53
CA GLY A 56 5.33 -8.76 7.51
C GLY A 56 3.81 -9.03 7.49
N CYS A 57 3.22 -9.39 8.63
CA CYS A 57 1.83 -9.86 8.72
C CYS A 57 0.79 -8.82 9.17
N ILE A 58 1.21 -7.55 9.30
CA ILE A 58 0.37 -6.41 9.74
C ILE A 58 -0.20 -6.64 11.15
N VAL A 59 0.62 -7.20 12.06
CA VAL A 59 0.26 -7.45 13.46
C VAL A 59 0.46 -6.17 14.28
N SER A 60 -0.53 -5.75 15.07
CA SER A 60 -0.43 -4.58 15.94
C SER A 60 -0.17 -4.96 17.41
N GLU A 61 -0.18 -3.99 18.32
CA GLU A 61 -0.11 -4.24 19.76
C GLU A 61 -1.19 -5.25 20.24
N GLU A 62 -2.37 -5.25 19.61
CA GLU A 62 -3.49 -6.14 19.95
C GLU A 62 -3.20 -7.61 19.61
N GLY A 63 -2.64 -7.86 18.43
CA GLY A 63 -2.20 -9.20 18.03
C GLY A 63 -1.07 -9.71 18.92
N CYS A 64 -0.13 -8.83 19.28
CA CYS A 64 0.93 -9.17 20.24
C CYS A 64 0.39 -9.52 21.62
N ALA A 65 -0.60 -8.79 22.14
CA ALA A 65 -1.25 -9.13 23.40
C ALA A 65 -1.92 -10.52 23.34
N SER A 66 -2.53 -10.87 22.20
CA SER A 66 -3.13 -12.18 21.98
C SER A 66 -2.08 -13.31 21.97
N LEU A 67 -0.94 -13.10 21.31
CA LEU A 67 0.20 -14.03 21.32
C LEU A 67 0.77 -14.19 22.73
N THR A 68 1.04 -13.09 23.44
CA THR A 68 1.54 -13.14 24.83
C THR A 68 0.60 -13.94 25.74
N SER A 69 -0.72 -13.77 25.61
CA SER A 69 -1.68 -14.53 26.41
C SER A 69 -1.58 -16.03 26.14
N ALA A 70 -1.37 -16.45 24.90
CA ALA A 70 -1.21 -17.85 24.54
C ALA A 70 0.12 -18.43 25.05
N LEU A 71 1.22 -17.68 24.91
CA LEU A 71 2.55 -18.13 25.32
C LEU A 71 2.72 -18.22 26.85
N ARG A 72 2.00 -17.37 27.60
CA ARG A 72 1.97 -17.46 29.07
C ARG A 72 1.22 -18.69 29.59
N SER A 73 0.34 -19.28 28.78
CA SER A 73 -0.19 -20.60 29.10
C SER A 73 0.95 -21.60 28.90
N ASN A 74 1.41 -22.25 29.97
CA ASN A 74 2.59 -23.16 30.05
C ASN A 74 2.51 -24.43 29.16
N SER A 75 1.72 -24.36 28.09
CA SER A 75 1.40 -25.38 27.11
C SER A 75 2.12 -25.18 25.78
N SER A 76 2.76 -24.03 25.55
CA SER A 76 3.40 -23.76 24.26
C SER A 76 4.80 -24.38 24.21
N ASN A 77 5.08 -25.17 23.17
CA ASN A 77 6.42 -25.66 22.85
C ASN A 77 7.24 -24.63 22.04
N LEU A 78 6.73 -23.39 21.91
CA LEU A 78 7.29 -22.40 21.00
C LEU A 78 8.64 -21.91 21.53
N ARG A 79 9.66 -22.02 20.67
CA ARG A 79 11.04 -21.61 20.91
C ARG A 79 11.46 -20.44 20.04
N GLU A 80 10.84 -20.26 18.88
CA GLU A 80 11.13 -19.16 17.96
C GLU A 80 9.84 -18.48 17.54
N LEU A 81 9.79 -17.16 17.77
CA LEU A 81 8.74 -16.28 17.28
C LEU A 81 9.37 -15.14 16.49
N ASP A 82 9.10 -15.11 15.19
CA ASP A 82 9.48 -13.99 14.34
C ASP A 82 8.28 -13.09 14.06
N LEU A 83 8.34 -11.87 14.57
CA LEU A 83 7.39 -10.78 14.40
C LEU A 83 8.05 -9.56 13.74
N SER A 84 9.22 -9.72 13.14
CA SER A 84 9.86 -8.66 12.36
C SER A 84 8.89 -8.06 11.33
N TYR A 85 9.07 -6.79 10.96
CA TYR A 85 8.23 -6.13 9.95
C TYR A 85 6.71 -6.09 10.28
N ASN A 86 6.36 -6.03 11.57
CA ASN A 86 5.00 -5.79 12.11
C ASN A 86 4.91 -4.45 12.90
N HIS A 87 3.80 -4.19 13.61
CA HIS A 87 3.53 -2.96 14.37
C HIS A 87 3.22 -3.25 15.85
N PRO A 88 4.03 -4.03 16.58
CA PRO A 88 3.75 -4.39 17.97
C PRO A 88 3.72 -3.19 18.92
N GLY A 89 4.30 -2.05 18.52
CA GLY A 89 4.49 -0.87 19.38
C GLY A 89 5.32 -1.16 20.62
N ASP A 90 5.59 -0.13 21.41
CA ASP A 90 6.35 -0.29 22.67
C ASP A 90 5.62 -1.22 23.63
N THR A 91 4.28 -1.18 23.62
CA THR A 91 3.45 -2.02 24.49
C THR A 91 3.56 -3.49 24.11
N GLY A 92 3.42 -3.83 22.83
CA GLY A 92 3.50 -5.22 22.38
C GLY A 92 4.91 -5.80 22.53
N VAL A 93 5.96 -5.02 22.25
CA VAL A 93 7.35 -5.43 22.50
C VAL A 93 7.57 -5.73 23.98
N ARG A 94 7.06 -4.88 24.88
CA ARG A 94 7.13 -5.12 26.32
C ARG A 94 6.37 -6.38 26.72
N LEU A 95 5.16 -6.59 26.21
CA LEU A 95 4.35 -7.79 26.50
C LEU A 95 5.02 -9.09 26.06
N LEU A 96 5.65 -9.09 24.87
CA LEU A 96 6.35 -10.26 24.34
C LEU A 96 7.68 -10.50 25.06
N SER A 97 8.36 -9.44 25.50
CA SER A 97 9.62 -9.55 26.24
C SER A 97 9.46 -10.22 27.60
N VAL A 98 8.29 -10.07 28.25
CA VAL A 98 7.99 -10.73 29.54
C VAL A 98 7.88 -12.25 29.40
N VAL A 99 7.61 -12.77 28.20
CA VAL A 99 7.54 -14.22 27.95
C VAL A 99 8.94 -14.86 27.91
N ARG A 100 10.01 -14.06 27.79
CA ARG A 100 11.42 -14.51 27.67
C ARG A 100 12.04 -15.07 28.97
N GLU A 101 11.24 -15.50 29.94
CA GLU A 101 11.77 -16.17 31.14
C GLU A 101 12.44 -17.53 30.79
N ASP A 102 12.16 -18.10 29.61
CA ASP A 102 12.91 -19.24 29.06
C ASP A 102 14.15 -18.78 28.27
N PRO A 103 15.38 -19.16 28.69
CA PRO A 103 16.62 -18.79 28.00
C PRO A 103 16.78 -19.40 26.59
N HIS A 104 15.93 -20.36 26.20
CA HIS A 104 15.94 -20.96 24.86
C HIS A 104 14.90 -20.33 23.91
N PHE A 105 14.16 -19.31 24.35
CA PHE A 105 13.17 -18.61 23.52
C PHE A 105 13.81 -17.46 22.73
N ILE A 106 13.72 -17.55 21.40
CA ILE A 106 14.18 -16.55 20.44
C ILE A 106 12.98 -15.73 19.98
N LEU A 107 13.03 -14.43 20.23
CA LEU A 107 12.04 -13.45 19.77
C LEU A 107 12.71 -12.49 18.81
N ASN A 108 12.25 -12.47 17.56
CA ASN A 108 12.60 -11.42 16.61
C ASN A 108 11.44 -10.41 16.53
N VAL A 109 11.70 -9.19 16.97
CA VAL A 109 10.80 -8.04 16.85
C VAL A 109 11.53 -6.89 16.15
N GLU A 110 12.50 -7.20 15.29
CA GLU A 110 13.20 -6.17 14.53
C GLU A 110 12.16 -5.35 13.74
N HIS A 111 11.95 -4.14 14.24
CA HIS A 111 11.30 -3.03 13.57
C HIS A 111 12.39 -2.06 13.20
N ASN A 112 13.10 -2.35 12.10
CA ASN A 112 13.84 -1.32 11.43
C ASN A 112 12.93 -0.68 10.37
N GLU A 113 12.78 0.65 10.44
CA GLU A 113 12.00 1.44 9.49
C GLU A 113 12.53 1.30 8.05
N ASP A 114 13.83 1.00 7.89
CA ASP A 114 14.50 0.72 6.60
C ASP A 114 14.04 -0.60 5.94
N CYS A 115 13.55 -1.53 6.75
CA CYS A 115 13.25 -2.90 6.34
C CYS A 115 11.78 -3.05 5.93
N TYR A 116 10.86 -2.27 6.52
CA TYR A 116 9.44 -2.23 6.17
C TYR A 116 9.15 -2.02 4.67
N LEU A 117 10.03 -1.30 3.98
CA LEU A 117 9.88 -0.99 2.56
C LEU A 117 10.27 -2.12 1.63
N LYS A 118 11.02 -3.09 2.14
CA LYS A 118 11.68 -4.08 1.30
C LYS A 118 10.76 -5.25 0.94
N SER A 119 9.70 -5.56 1.72
CA SER A 119 8.80 -6.71 1.41
C SER A 119 7.28 -6.44 1.45
N GLY A 120 6.77 -5.57 2.32
CA GLY A 120 5.33 -5.51 2.61
C GLY A 120 4.41 -5.01 1.48
N LEU A 121 4.67 -3.81 0.95
CA LEU A 121 3.87 -3.24 -0.14
C LEU A 121 4.42 -3.57 -1.52
N LYS A 122 5.75 -3.72 -1.66
CA LYS A 122 6.40 -4.07 -2.94
C LYS A 122 5.98 -5.45 -3.46
N LYS A 123 5.49 -6.37 -2.62
CA LYS A 123 4.87 -7.62 -3.08
C LYS A 123 3.57 -7.41 -3.88
N TYR A 124 2.93 -6.25 -3.72
CA TYR A 124 1.77 -5.81 -4.50
C TYR A 124 2.16 -4.92 -5.68
N ALA A 125 3.46 -4.82 -6.00
CA ALA A 125 3.95 -3.98 -7.09
C ALA A 125 3.27 -4.34 -8.42
N CYS A 126 2.74 -3.33 -9.09
CA CYS A 126 2.08 -3.46 -10.37
C CYS A 126 2.95 -2.85 -11.46
N ALA A 127 3.13 -3.58 -12.57
CA ALA A 127 3.69 -3.00 -13.77
C ALA A 127 2.64 -2.12 -14.44
N LEU A 128 2.97 -0.84 -14.64
CA LEU A 128 2.07 0.15 -15.24
C LEU A 128 2.66 0.69 -16.54
N THR A 129 1.77 1.00 -17.48
CA THR A 129 2.11 1.67 -18.74
C THR A 129 1.13 2.81 -19.00
N LEU A 130 1.65 3.96 -19.44
CA LEU A 130 0.85 5.13 -19.80
C LEU A 130 0.09 4.84 -21.11
N ASP A 131 -1.18 5.28 -21.18
CA ASP A 131 -2.02 5.04 -22.34
C ASP A 131 -1.98 6.22 -23.33
N PRO A 132 -1.33 6.07 -24.52
CA PRO A 132 -1.28 7.10 -25.55
C PRO A 132 -2.65 7.53 -26.08
N ASN A 133 -3.69 6.71 -25.92
CA ASN A 133 -5.03 7.03 -26.37
C ASN A 133 -5.75 8.00 -25.43
N THR A 134 -5.30 8.10 -24.17
CA THR A 134 -5.83 9.05 -23.19
C THR A 134 -5.00 10.33 -23.12
N THR A 135 -3.72 10.26 -23.50
CA THR A 135 -2.73 11.33 -23.36
C THR A 135 -3.14 12.63 -24.04
N HIS A 136 -3.23 13.70 -23.27
CA HIS A 136 -3.45 15.05 -23.80
C HIS A 136 -2.34 15.47 -24.79
N ARG A 137 -2.66 16.32 -25.78
CA ARG A 137 -1.72 16.69 -26.87
C ARG A 137 -0.46 17.43 -26.41
N LYS A 138 -0.54 18.18 -25.31
CA LYS A 138 0.64 18.83 -24.71
C LYS A 138 1.58 17.89 -23.97
N LEU A 139 1.23 16.61 -23.84
CA LEU A 139 2.03 15.64 -23.13
C LEU A 139 2.76 14.76 -24.13
N SER A 140 4.05 14.54 -23.93
CA SER A 140 4.81 13.56 -24.71
C SER A 140 5.12 12.34 -23.86
N LEU A 141 5.00 11.16 -24.46
CA LEU A 141 5.33 9.89 -23.83
C LEU A 141 6.71 9.42 -24.29
N SER A 142 7.52 8.93 -23.36
CA SER A 142 8.85 8.41 -23.62
C SER A 142 9.17 7.21 -22.74
N ASN A 143 10.37 6.65 -22.89
CA ASN A 143 10.86 5.51 -22.10
C ASN A 143 9.88 4.33 -22.10
N SER A 144 9.48 3.88 -23.30
CA SER A 144 8.50 2.80 -23.49
C SER A 144 7.19 3.05 -22.74
N GLU A 145 6.65 4.27 -22.86
CA GLU A 145 5.37 4.67 -22.24
C GLU A 145 5.42 4.63 -20.69
N ARG A 146 6.60 4.80 -20.10
CA ARG A 146 6.75 4.89 -18.63
C ARG A 146 6.99 6.32 -18.13
N THR A 147 7.32 7.24 -19.03
CA THR A 147 7.56 8.65 -18.68
C THR A 147 6.64 9.56 -19.48
N VAL A 148 6.06 10.55 -18.80
CA VAL A 148 5.29 11.63 -19.40
C VAL A 148 5.88 12.98 -19.03
N ILE A 149 5.98 13.88 -20.00
CA ILE A 149 6.45 15.26 -19.80
C ILE A 149 5.49 16.23 -20.49
N CYS A 150 5.27 17.39 -19.87
CA CYS A 150 4.53 18.47 -20.50
C CYS A 150 5.47 19.28 -21.41
N GLU A 151 5.09 19.45 -22.68
CA GLU A 151 5.83 20.22 -23.66
C GLU A 151 5.10 21.51 -24.04
N ALA A 152 5.81 22.43 -24.71
CA ALA A 152 5.25 23.70 -25.15
C ALA A 152 4.26 23.51 -26.31
N ASP A 153 4.62 22.62 -27.24
CA ASP A 153 3.89 22.40 -28.49
C ASP A 153 3.01 21.16 -28.41
N ASP A 154 1.91 21.20 -29.16
CA ASP A 154 0.99 20.08 -29.27
C ASP A 154 1.59 18.95 -30.12
N HIS A 155 1.48 17.73 -29.60
CA HIS A 155 1.88 16.51 -30.29
C HIS A 155 0.81 16.05 -31.28
N PRO A 156 1.22 15.50 -32.44
CA PRO A 156 0.31 15.11 -33.51
C PRO A 156 -0.39 13.77 -33.24
N TYR A 157 -0.96 13.59 -32.05
CA TYR A 157 -1.73 12.40 -31.74
C TYR A 157 -3.03 12.33 -32.54
N CYS A 158 -3.37 11.12 -33.00
CA CYS A 158 -4.66 10.86 -33.63
C CYS A 158 -5.82 11.23 -32.68
N PRO A 159 -6.89 11.85 -33.20
CA PRO A 159 -8.12 12.03 -32.43
C PRO A 159 -8.60 10.70 -31.85
N HIS A 160 -8.96 10.70 -30.57
CA HIS A 160 -9.44 9.52 -29.86
C HIS A 160 -10.48 9.94 -28.81
N ILE A 161 -11.56 9.17 -28.67
CA ILE A 161 -12.68 9.52 -27.79
C ILE A 161 -12.29 9.54 -26.30
N GLU A 162 -11.31 8.74 -25.92
CA GLU A 162 -10.81 8.68 -24.54
C GLU A 162 -9.70 9.70 -24.23
N ARG A 163 -9.31 10.53 -25.22
CA ARG A 163 -8.23 11.52 -25.08
C ARG A 163 -8.70 12.73 -24.29
N PHE A 164 -7.90 13.16 -23.31
CA PHE A 164 -8.12 14.46 -22.68
C PHE A 164 -7.88 15.59 -23.69
N ASP A 165 -8.85 16.51 -23.80
CA ASP A 165 -8.83 17.57 -24.81
C ASP A 165 -8.21 18.89 -24.34
N ASP A 166 -8.47 19.26 -23.07
CA ASP A 166 -8.14 20.56 -22.50
C ASP A 166 -7.27 20.46 -21.25
N CYS A 167 -7.39 19.36 -20.49
CA CYS A 167 -6.60 19.11 -19.28
C CYS A 167 -5.36 18.27 -19.62
N PRO A 168 -4.13 18.76 -19.37
CA PRO A 168 -2.89 17.99 -19.54
C PRO A 168 -2.81 16.80 -18.57
N GLN A 169 -3.44 15.70 -18.99
CA GLN A 169 -3.62 14.49 -18.21
C GLN A 169 -3.40 13.24 -19.06
N VAL A 170 -3.09 12.14 -18.39
CA VAL A 170 -2.95 10.80 -18.96
C VAL A 170 -3.36 9.75 -17.92
N LEU A 171 -3.96 8.66 -18.37
CA LEU A 171 -4.19 7.46 -17.57
C LEU A 171 -3.21 6.35 -17.94
N CYS A 172 -2.99 5.42 -17.03
CA CYS A 172 -2.38 4.13 -17.37
C CYS A 172 -3.39 3.21 -18.06
N ARG A 173 -2.89 2.21 -18.78
CA ARG A 173 -3.71 1.18 -19.46
C ARG A 173 -4.34 0.20 -18.47
N GLU A 174 -3.65 -0.07 -17.36
CA GLU A 174 -4.03 -1.10 -16.39
C GLU A 174 -5.08 -0.57 -15.40
N GLY A 175 -6.28 -1.17 -15.44
CA GLY A 175 -7.29 -1.00 -14.41
C GLY A 175 -6.97 -1.84 -13.18
N LEU A 176 -6.70 -1.18 -12.05
CA LEU A 176 -6.28 -1.81 -10.80
C LEU A 176 -7.48 -2.31 -9.98
N THR A 177 -7.36 -3.54 -9.48
CA THR A 177 -8.32 -4.19 -8.58
C THR A 177 -7.59 -4.98 -7.50
N GLY A 178 -8.23 -5.21 -6.35
CA GLY A 178 -7.61 -5.91 -5.24
C GLY A 178 -6.57 -5.05 -4.53
N ARG A 179 -5.37 -5.60 -4.33
CA ARG A 179 -4.24 -4.90 -3.70
C ARG A 179 -3.17 -4.59 -4.74
N CYS A 180 -2.88 -3.32 -4.91
CA CYS A 180 -1.94 -2.82 -5.91
C CYS A 180 -1.06 -1.75 -5.29
N TYR A 181 0.23 -1.82 -5.56
CA TYR A 181 1.21 -0.82 -5.18
C TYR A 181 1.97 -0.36 -6.41
N TRP A 182 2.28 0.93 -6.51
CA TRP A 182 3.16 1.46 -7.54
C TRP A 182 3.84 2.73 -7.05
N GLU A 183 4.98 3.04 -7.65
CA GLU A 183 5.77 4.23 -7.36
C GLU A 183 5.90 5.08 -8.63
N ALA A 184 5.93 6.40 -8.45
CA ALA A 184 6.26 7.32 -9.53
C ALA A 184 7.16 8.44 -9.02
N ASP A 185 8.24 8.67 -9.77
CA ASP A 185 9.09 9.85 -9.66
C ASP A 185 8.40 11.02 -10.37
N TRP A 186 8.43 12.21 -9.77
CA TRP A 186 7.97 13.44 -10.41
C TRP A 186 9.08 14.48 -10.44
N SER A 187 9.00 15.40 -11.40
CA SER A 187 9.86 16.58 -11.42
C SER A 187 9.05 17.81 -11.81
N GLY A 188 9.49 18.99 -11.35
CA GLY A 188 8.79 20.25 -11.62
C GLY A 188 7.82 20.67 -10.51
N ARG A 189 6.89 21.57 -10.83
CA ARG A 189 6.06 22.27 -9.83
C ARG A 189 4.57 22.03 -9.98
N ALA A 190 4.14 21.39 -11.06
CA ALA A 190 2.73 21.26 -11.41
C ALA A 190 2.43 19.82 -11.84
N VAL A 191 2.48 18.92 -10.84
CA VAL A 191 2.16 17.50 -11.00
C VAL A 191 1.03 17.13 -10.04
N SER A 192 0.09 16.33 -10.52
CA SER A 192 -0.86 15.59 -9.69
C SER A 192 -0.72 14.11 -9.99
N VAL A 193 -0.64 13.30 -8.94
CA VAL A 193 -0.56 11.84 -9.02
C VAL A 193 -1.78 11.25 -8.34
N GLY A 194 -2.47 10.32 -8.98
CA GLY A 194 -3.70 9.79 -8.42
C GLY A 194 -4.25 8.59 -9.16
N VAL A 195 -5.54 8.35 -8.95
CA VAL A 195 -6.32 7.31 -9.61
C VAL A 195 -7.69 7.87 -10.01
N ALA A 196 -8.25 7.35 -11.08
CA ALA A 196 -9.58 7.72 -11.57
C ALA A 196 -10.36 6.52 -12.08
N TYR A 197 -11.70 6.59 -12.07
CA TYR A 197 -12.52 5.67 -12.83
C TYR A 197 -12.36 5.90 -14.34
N LYS A 198 -12.60 4.83 -15.12
CA LYS A 198 -12.48 4.87 -16.57
C LYS A 198 -13.43 5.88 -17.21
N ASP A 199 -14.59 6.10 -16.62
CA ASP A 199 -15.65 6.97 -17.11
C ASP A 199 -15.58 8.41 -16.57
N MET A 200 -14.46 8.81 -15.95
CA MET A 200 -14.18 10.21 -15.64
C MET A 200 -14.20 11.03 -16.94
N SER A 201 -14.72 12.27 -16.92
CA SER A 201 -14.83 13.08 -18.14
C SER A 201 -13.46 13.33 -18.76
N ARG A 202 -13.41 13.38 -20.09
CA ARG A 202 -12.23 13.71 -20.90
C ARG A 202 -12.31 15.09 -21.56
N VAL A 203 -13.46 15.74 -21.44
CA VAL A 203 -13.81 16.92 -22.24
C VAL A 203 -13.96 18.16 -21.36
N GLY A 204 -13.33 19.25 -21.79
CA GLY A 204 -13.43 20.58 -21.20
C GLY A 204 -12.43 20.89 -20.08
N LYS A 205 -12.65 22.02 -19.39
CA LYS A 205 -11.78 22.57 -18.33
C LYS A 205 -12.39 22.51 -16.93
N GLY A 206 -13.56 21.88 -16.82
CA GLY A 206 -14.34 21.85 -15.58
C GLY A 206 -13.77 20.89 -14.53
N HIS A 207 -14.34 20.93 -13.34
CA HIS A 207 -13.97 20.00 -12.26
C HIS A 207 -14.28 18.53 -12.61
N ASP A 208 -15.20 18.29 -13.55
CA ASP A 208 -15.63 16.96 -13.98
C ASP A 208 -14.54 16.15 -14.70
N CYS A 209 -13.55 16.82 -15.32
CA CYS A 209 -12.42 16.18 -16.02
C CYS A 209 -11.08 16.33 -15.28
N LEU A 210 -10.98 17.24 -14.32
CA LEU A 210 -9.75 17.52 -13.59
C LEU A 210 -9.50 16.48 -12.48
N LEU A 211 -8.32 15.87 -12.50
CA LEU A 211 -7.91 14.83 -11.56
C LEU A 211 -8.00 15.32 -10.10
N GLY A 212 -8.81 14.63 -9.29
CA GLY A 212 -9.05 14.93 -7.87
C GLY A 212 -10.15 15.96 -7.59
N TYR A 213 -10.77 16.54 -8.62
CA TYR A 213 -11.82 17.57 -8.47
C TYR A 213 -13.24 17.06 -8.76
N ASN A 214 -13.39 15.78 -9.05
CA ASN A 214 -14.68 15.10 -9.20
C ASN A 214 -14.81 13.94 -8.20
N ASP A 215 -15.99 13.34 -8.14
CA ASP A 215 -16.30 12.16 -7.34
C ASP A 215 -15.75 10.85 -7.93
N LYS A 216 -15.21 10.90 -9.14
CA LYS A 216 -14.62 9.76 -9.86
C LYS A 216 -13.10 9.66 -9.77
N SER A 217 -12.46 10.54 -8.99
CA SER A 217 -11.01 10.56 -8.88
C SER A 217 -10.47 11.04 -7.55
N TRP A 218 -9.26 10.60 -7.24
CA TRP A 218 -8.53 10.87 -6.00
C TRP A 218 -7.08 11.17 -6.35
N SER A 219 -6.51 12.24 -5.77
CA SER A 219 -5.13 12.61 -6.11
C SER A 219 -4.36 13.28 -4.98
N LEU A 220 -3.04 13.16 -5.08
CA LEU A 220 -2.03 13.93 -4.38
C LEU A 220 -1.43 14.94 -5.36
N ARG A 221 -1.42 16.21 -4.99
CA ARG A 221 -0.83 17.30 -5.79
C ARG A 221 0.23 18.04 -4.96
N PRO A 222 1.52 17.80 -5.20
CA PRO A 222 2.58 18.63 -4.64
C PRO A 222 2.55 20.05 -5.21
N LEU A 223 2.61 21.07 -4.34
CA LEU A 223 2.76 22.46 -4.75
C LEU A 223 3.62 23.22 -3.74
N LYS A 224 4.82 23.63 -4.18
CA LYS A 224 5.85 24.28 -3.35
C LYS A 224 6.22 23.37 -2.16
N ARG A 225 5.91 23.80 -0.92
CA ARG A 225 6.18 23.07 0.34
C ARG A 225 4.92 22.48 0.96
N ARG A 226 3.89 22.23 0.16
CA ARG A 226 2.60 21.71 0.63
C ARG A 226 2.12 20.60 -0.29
N LEU A 227 1.51 19.60 0.31
CA LEU A 227 0.86 18.50 -0.37
C LEU A 227 -0.64 18.71 -0.30
N TYR A 228 -1.31 18.68 -1.44
CA TYR A 228 -2.77 18.80 -1.53
C TYR A 228 -3.35 17.42 -1.81
N ILE A 229 -4.20 16.97 -0.91
CA ILE A 229 -5.00 15.76 -1.07
C ILE A 229 -6.35 16.20 -1.61
N CYS A 230 -6.69 15.77 -2.83
CA CYS A 230 -7.83 16.25 -3.59
C CYS A 230 -8.81 15.10 -3.87
N HIS A 231 -10.08 15.30 -3.57
CA HIS A 231 -11.18 14.45 -4.00
C HIS A 231 -12.50 15.23 -3.97
N ASN A 232 -13.32 15.14 -5.02
CA ASN A 232 -14.68 15.70 -5.07
C ASN A 232 -14.75 17.18 -4.60
N ASN A 233 -13.93 18.02 -5.22
CA ASN A 233 -13.79 19.46 -4.91
C ASN A 233 -13.34 19.79 -3.47
N LYS A 234 -12.92 18.80 -2.69
CA LYS A 234 -12.37 18.99 -1.35
C LYS A 234 -10.85 18.84 -1.40
N ASN A 235 -10.18 19.82 -0.80
CA ASN A 235 -8.73 19.85 -0.70
C ASN A 235 -8.31 19.85 0.77
N LYS A 236 -7.55 18.83 1.16
CA LYS A 236 -6.87 18.79 2.46
C LYS A 236 -5.40 19.11 2.26
N VAL A 237 -4.89 20.08 3.00
CA VAL A 237 -3.47 20.48 2.93
C VAL A 237 -2.70 19.74 4.01
N ILE A 238 -1.58 19.13 3.62
CA ILE A 238 -0.63 18.46 4.52
C ILE A 238 0.73 19.17 4.35
N PRO A 239 1.46 19.46 5.44
CA PRO A 239 2.82 19.97 5.33
C PRO A 239 3.69 18.97 4.56
N ALA A 240 4.44 19.44 3.58
CA ALA A 240 5.44 18.60 2.93
C ALA A 240 6.57 18.31 3.94
N PRO A 241 7.06 17.07 4.06
CA PRO A 241 8.25 16.76 4.83
C PRO A 241 9.44 17.63 4.39
N SER A 242 10.34 17.92 5.32
CA SER A 242 11.49 18.81 5.05
C SER A 242 12.47 18.23 4.01
N SER A 243 12.43 16.92 3.76
CA SER A 243 13.22 16.25 2.73
C SER A 243 12.53 16.34 1.36
N CYS A 244 13.33 16.67 0.34
CA CYS A 244 12.93 16.79 -1.06
C CYS A 244 12.77 15.40 -1.68
N ALA A 245 11.79 14.62 -1.20
CA ALA A 245 11.46 13.38 -1.86
C ALA A 245 10.56 13.69 -3.05
N ASP A 246 11.06 13.33 -4.23
CA ASP A 246 10.43 13.55 -5.52
C ASP A 246 9.71 12.27 -6.01
N ARG A 247 9.42 11.33 -5.09
CA ARG A 247 8.79 10.04 -5.38
C ARG A 247 7.58 9.78 -4.50
N VAL A 248 6.48 9.33 -5.10
CA VAL A 248 5.24 8.96 -4.42
C VAL A 248 5.01 7.47 -4.58
N GLY A 249 4.67 6.81 -3.48
CA GLY A 249 4.11 5.47 -3.47
C GLY A 249 2.61 5.54 -3.32
N VAL A 250 1.88 4.78 -4.12
CA VAL A 250 0.42 4.69 -4.07
C VAL A 250 0.04 3.25 -3.81
N TYR A 251 -0.76 3.02 -2.77
CA TYR A 251 -1.29 1.71 -2.42
C TYR A 251 -2.81 1.73 -2.48
N LEU A 252 -3.38 0.87 -3.33
CA LEU A 252 -4.81 0.61 -3.41
C LEU A 252 -5.12 -0.73 -2.75
N ASN A 253 -6.11 -0.75 -1.86
CA ASN A 253 -6.78 -1.96 -1.42
C ASN A 253 -8.28 -1.81 -1.68
N SER A 254 -8.71 -2.20 -2.88
CA SER A 254 -10.10 -2.00 -3.32
C SER A 254 -11.08 -2.84 -2.49
N SER A 255 -10.65 -3.99 -1.97
CA SER A 255 -11.50 -4.88 -1.15
C SER A 255 -11.85 -4.30 0.21
N GLN A 256 -10.98 -3.46 0.78
CA GLN A 256 -11.22 -2.73 2.03
C GLN A 256 -11.62 -1.27 1.79
N GLY A 257 -11.70 -0.84 0.53
CA GLY A 257 -12.08 0.53 0.21
C GLY A 257 -11.04 1.57 0.61
N THR A 258 -9.74 1.22 0.61
CA THR A 258 -8.68 2.15 1.00
C THR A 258 -7.73 2.50 -0.14
N LEU A 259 -7.35 3.77 -0.22
CA LEU A 259 -6.33 4.29 -1.13
C LEU A 259 -5.37 5.17 -0.33
N SER A 260 -4.12 4.73 -0.23
CA SER A 260 -3.09 5.37 0.59
C SER A 260 -1.98 5.96 -0.27
N PHE A 261 -1.54 7.16 0.10
CA PHE A 261 -0.42 7.86 -0.49
C PHE A 261 0.75 7.90 0.49
N TYR A 262 1.95 7.69 -0.03
CA TYR A 262 3.20 7.68 0.72
C TYR A 262 4.25 8.53 0.01
N LEU A 263 5.07 9.22 0.78
CA LEU A 263 6.30 9.80 0.27
C LEU A 263 7.41 8.76 0.33
N VAL A 264 8.14 8.56 -0.76
CA VAL A 264 9.24 7.59 -0.82
C VAL A 264 10.57 8.34 -0.77
N SER A 265 11.38 8.09 0.25
CA SER A 265 12.71 8.69 0.40
C SER A 265 13.74 7.62 0.69
N SER A 266 14.70 7.44 -0.23
CA SER A 266 15.64 6.32 -0.21
C SER A 266 14.90 4.99 -0.14
N ASP A 267 14.77 4.44 1.07
CA ASP A 267 14.05 3.20 1.39
C ASP A 267 13.05 3.41 2.55
N THR A 268 12.49 4.62 2.70
CA THR A 268 11.45 4.94 3.70
C THR A 268 10.14 5.41 3.06
N LEU A 269 9.00 4.92 3.55
CA LEU A 269 7.63 5.27 3.13
C LEU A 269 7.02 6.05 4.27
N THR A 270 6.97 7.36 4.11
CA THR A 270 6.22 8.20 5.03
C THR A 270 4.78 8.23 4.59
N HIS A 271 3.87 7.66 5.40
CA HIS A 271 2.43 7.76 5.14
C HIS A 271 1.99 9.22 5.11
N LEU A 272 1.25 9.59 4.06
CA LEU A 272 0.71 10.95 3.89
C LEU A 272 -0.77 10.98 4.21
N HIS A 273 -1.54 10.11 3.56
CA HIS A 273 -3.00 10.10 3.69
C HIS A 273 -3.61 8.79 3.21
N THR A 274 -4.76 8.43 3.79
CA THR A 274 -5.61 7.33 3.32
C THR A 274 -7.03 7.83 3.08
N PHE A 275 -7.48 7.69 1.84
CA PHE A 275 -8.90 7.81 1.50
C PHE A 275 -9.62 6.52 1.86
N HIS A 276 -10.86 6.67 2.33
CA HIS A 276 -11.80 5.58 2.56
C HIS A 276 -12.99 5.80 1.63
N SER A 277 -13.24 4.86 0.72
CA SER A 277 -14.30 4.94 -0.28
C SER A 277 -14.79 3.54 -0.65
N THR A 278 -16.00 3.44 -1.19
CA THR A 278 -16.47 2.20 -1.80
C THR A 278 -16.13 2.22 -3.27
N PHE A 279 -15.09 1.49 -3.66
CA PHE A 279 -14.67 1.40 -5.06
C PHE A 279 -15.52 0.36 -5.79
N THR A 280 -16.30 0.82 -6.78
CA THR A 280 -17.28 -0.01 -7.49
C THR A 280 -16.75 -0.60 -8.79
N GLU A 281 -15.67 -0.03 -9.31
CA GLU A 281 -15.06 -0.38 -10.60
C GLU A 281 -13.52 -0.32 -10.50
N PRO A 282 -12.79 -0.90 -11.47
CA PRO A 282 -11.33 -0.77 -11.52
C PRO A 282 -10.88 0.69 -11.57
N LEU A 283 -9.81 0.99 -10.84
CA LEU A 283 -9.20 2.31 -10.79
C LEU A 283 -7.97 2.38 -11.67
N TYR A 284 -7.86 3.44 -12.47
CA TYR A 284 -6.77 3.64 -13.40
C TYR A 284 -5.81 4.68 -12.80
N PRO A 285 -4.52 4.36 -12.61
CA PRO A 285 -3.51 5.34 -12.28
C PRO A 285 -3.55 6.51 -13.26
N ALA A 286 -3.46 7.72 -12.72
CA ALA A 286 -3.71 8.95 -13.44
C ALA A 286 -2.69 10.01 -13.06
N PHE A 287 -2.26 10.77 -14.06
CA PHE A 287 -1.28 11.83 -13.89
C PHE A 287 -1.78 13.10 -14.56
N SER A 288 -1.66 14.23 -13.87
CA SER A 288 -1.75 15.56 -14.47
C SER A 288 -0.38 16.22 -14.43
N VAL A 289 0.08 16.73 -15.56
CA VAL A 289 1.44 17.26 -15.72
C VAL A 289 1.40 18.57 -16.49
N ASN A 290 1.90 19.65 -15.90
CA ASN A 290 1.89 20.99 -16.48
C ASN A 290 3.27 21.67 -16.30
N ASP A 291 3.46 22.86 -16.86
CA ASP A 291 4.64 23.73 -16.62
C ASP A 291 6.00 23.03 -16.82
N TYR A 292 6.17 22.26 -17.89
CA TYR A 292 7.40 21.48 -18.17
C TYR A 292 7.78 20.48 -17.08
N SER A 293 6.81 20.11 -16.24
CA SER A 293 6.97 19.05 -15.25
C SER A 293 6.97 17.69 -15.94
N SER A 294 7.42 16.66 -15.23
CA SER A 294 7.40 15.28 -15.72
C SER A 294 7.02 14.29 -14.62
N VAL A 295 6.55 13.12 -15.03
CA VAL A 295 6.33 11.96 -14.17
C VAL A 295 6.91 10.73 -14.84
N SER A 296 7.61 9.89 -14.07
CA SER A 296 8.14 8.60 -14.52
C SER A 296 7.69 7.49 -13.57
N LEU A 297 7.08 6.45 -14.14
CA LEU A 297 6.73 5.22 -13.43
C LEU A 297 8.00 4.43 -13.11
N CYS A 298 8.14 3.98 -11.86
CA CYS A 298 9.27 3.16 -11.40
C CYS A 298 9.09 1.69 -11.80
#